data_AF-A0A937VK69-F1
#
_entry.id   AF-A0A937VK69-F1
#
_cell.length_a   1.000
_cell.length_b   1.000
_cell.length_c   1.000
_cell.angle_alpha   90.00
_cell.angle_beta   90.00
_cell.angle_gamma   90.00
#
_symmetry.space_group_name_H-M   'P 1'
#
loop_
_entity.id
_entity.type
_entity.pdbx_description
1 polymer ?
#
loop_
_entity_poly.entity_id
_entity_poly.type
_entity_poly.pdbx_seq_one_letter_code
_entity_poly.pdbx_strand_id
1 'polypeptide(L)'
;MPAEWEARDCCWMAWPCRPLPTWDLDDARRATVSIAAAVARRVCTLTGARHLVAGLTLEGGALHVDGEGTVLTTEEVVLDPCRNPGLERAEAERLLCDCLGARKVIWLTGRLDADNTGGHVDNLACFAGRATVPALAEEDPADSQYGCLQENLERLRAARDARGRRLRVVPVRQPLRRVHAGRALSPSYINFCTANGGIVMPVFGDAMDEPAVATSGAVFPFRQVLTVDGRPPARSDGGVHCVTQQQPRLCVAGSCLT
;
A
#
# COMPACT_ATOMS: atom_id res chain seq x y z
N MET A 1 11.87 -8.15 5.43
CA MET A 1 11.58 -6.70 5.36
C MET A 1 10.80 -6.32 6.60
N PRO A 2 11.18 -5.26 7.33
CA PRO A 2 10.42 -4.73 8.48
C PRO A 2 8.96 -4.41 8.12
N ALA A 3 8.03 -4.59 9.04
CA ALA A 3 6.65 -4.19 8.83
C ALA A 3 6.49 -2.67 8.78
N GLU A 4 5.46 -2.16 8.10
CA GLU A 4 5.25 -0.71 8.05
C GLU A 4 4.99 -0.10 9.43
N TRP A 5 4.40 -0.82 10.38
CA TRP A 5 4.17 -0.30 11.73
C TRP A 5 5.38 -0.43 12.67
N GLU A 6 6.53 -0.92 12.20
CA GLU A 6 7.72 -0.99 13.05
C GLU A 6 8.35 0.39 13.27
N ALA A 7 9.19 0.48 14.30
CA ALA A 7 9.92 1.70 14.61
C ALA A 7 10.83 2.10 13.43
N ARG A 8 10.81 3.39 13.09
CA ARG A 8 11.53 3.96 11.95
C ARG A 8 12.38 5.16 12.35
N ASP A 9 13.48 5.37 11.64
CA ASP A 9 14.36 6.54 11.86
C ASP A 9 13.74 7.79 11.22
N CYS A 10 13.16 7.64 10.04
CA CYS A 10 12.47 8.71 9.33
C CYS A 10 11.42 8.18 8.34
N CYS A 11 10.65 9.10 7.76
CA CYS A 11 9.77 8.87 6.63
C CYS A 11 10.18 9.84 5.51
N TRP A 12 10.58 9.32 4.37
CA TRP A 12 10.84 10.11 3.17
C TRP A 12 9.50 10.48 2.55
N MET A 13 9.33 11.74 2.16
CA MET A 13 8.11 12.22 1.51
C MET A 13 8.48 12.92 0.21
N ALA A 14 7.80 12.55 -0.87
CA ALA A 14 7.96 13.17 -2.17
C ALA A 14 6.58 13.48 -2.75
N TRP A 15 6.25 14.77 -2.82
CA TRP A 15 5.05 15.22 -3.51
C TRP A 15 5.42 15.67 -4.92
N PRO A 16 4.79 15.14 -5.99
CA PRO A 16 4.99 15.69 -7.31
C PRO A 16 4.43 17.12 -7.36
N CYS A 17 5.31 18.12 -7.32
CA CYS A 17 4.95 19.53 -7.43
C CYS A 17 5.13 20.00 -8.88
N ARG A 18 4.29 19.56 -9.82
CA ARG A 18 4.24 20.18 -11.17
C ARG A 18 2.84 20.12 -11.79
N PRO A 19 2.41 21.18 -12.50
CA PRO A 19 1.38 21.05 -13.53
C PRO A 19 2.09 20.48 -14.77
N LEU A 20 1.92 19.20 -15.11
CA LEU A 20 2.53 18.65 -16.31
C LEU A 20 1.50 18.30 -17.38
N PRO A 21 1.70 18.79 -18.62
CA PRO A 21 0.97 18.35 -19.79
C PRO A 21 1.57 17.06 -20.38
N THR A 22 0.81 16.53 -21.34
CA THR A 22 0.98 15.31 -22.14
C THR A 22 2.43 14.89 -22.41
N TRP A 23 2.77 13.72 -21.88
CA TRP A 23 3.95 12.98 -22.28
C TRP A 23 3.55 11.94 -23.34
N ASP A 24 4.48 11.56 -24.22
CA ASP A 24 4.41 10.22 -24.81
C ASP A 24 4.49 9.21 -23.66
N LEU A 25 3.45 8.41 -23.50
CA LEU A 25 3.28 7.52 -22.34
C LEU A 25 4.47 6.57 -22.19
N ASP A 26 5.09 6.12 -23.27
CA ASP A 26 6.17 5.14 -23.19
C ASP A 26 7.51 5.77 -22.79
N ASP A 27 7.84 6.96 -23.32
CA ASP A 27 9.00 7.72 -22.86
C ASP A 27 8.84 8.20 -21.42
N ALA A 28 7.61 8.60 -21.04
CA ALA A 28 7.29 8.97 -19.66
C ALA A 28 7.50 7.82 -18.69
N ARG A 29 7.01 6.62 -19.05
CA ARG A 29 7.18 5.40 -18.26
C ARG A 29 8.66 5.07 -18.09
N ARG A 30 9.44 5.07 -19.18
CA ARG A 30 10.90 4.82 -19.13
C ARG A 30 11.63 5.85 -18.27
N ALA A 31 11.32 7.13 -18.44
CA ALA A 31 11.90 8.21 -17.64
C ALA A 31 11.56 8.06 -16.15
N THR A 32 10.30 7.73 -15.84
CA THR A 32 9.83 7.51 -14.46
C THR A 32 10.55 6.34 -13.81
N VAL A 33 10.70 5.21 -14.50
CA VAL A 33 11.48 4.05 -14.02
C VAL A 33 12.94 4.46 -13.77
N SER A 34 13.56 5.22 -14.68
CA SER A 34 14.94 5.70 -14.52
C SER A 34 15.09 6.63 -13.31
N ILE A 35 14.17 7.56 -13.10
CA ILE A 35 14.14 8.47 -11.95
C ILE A 35 13.95 7.67 -10.66
N ALA A 36 12.97 6.77 -10.59
CA ALA A 36 12.73 5.94 -9.42
C ALA A 36 13.97 5.09 -9.06
N ALA A 37 14.62 4.48 -10.06
CA ALA A 37 15.85 3.73 -9.85
C ALA A 37 17.01 4.62 -9.39
N ALA A 38 17.12 5.85 -9.90
CA ALA A 38 18.14 6.81 -9.47
C ALA A 38 17.91 7.27 -8.02
N VAL A 39 16.66 7.56 -7.65
CA VAL A 39 16.25 7.90 -6.28
C VAL A 39 16.56 6.73 -5.34
N ALA A 40 16.17 5.51 -5.69
CA ALA A 40 16.44 4.32 -4.88
C ALA A 40 17.94 4.10 -4.65
N ARG A 41 18.77 4.19 -5.71
CA ARG A 41 20.23 4.13 -5.59
C ARG A 41 20.78 5.22 -4.69
N ARG A 42 20.30 6.47 -4.85
CA ARG A 42 20.76 7.60 -4.03
C ARG A 42 20.41 7.41 -2.57
N VAL A 43 19.18 6.96 -2.26
CA VAL A 43 18.76 6.63 -0.89
C VAL A 43 19.66 5.54 -0.32
N CYS A 44 19.90 4.44 -1.04
CA CYS A 44 20.79 3.37 -0.60
C CYS A 44 22.21 3.88 -0.30
N THR A 45 22.76 4.79 -1.12
CA THR A 45 24.05 5.43 -0.84
C THR A 45 24.03 6.26 0.44
N LEU A 46 22.96 7.05 0.66
CA LEU A 46 22.83 7.91 1.82
C LEU A 46 22.65 7.11 3.12
N THR A 47 21.99 5.96 3.06
CA THR A 47 21.70 5.12 4.22
C THR A 47 22.73 4.02 4.46
N GLY A 48 23.63 3.78 3.50
CA GLY A 48 24.52 2.61 3.51
C GLY A 48 23.79 1.28 3.30
N ALA A 49 22.54 1.30 2.87
CA ALA A 49 21.75 0.08 2.63
C ALA A 49 22.24 -0.67 1.38
N ARG A 50 22.19 -1.99 1.44
CA ARG A 50 22.44 -2.85 0.28
C ARG A 50 21.29 -2.71 -0.73
N HIS A 51 21.63 -2.37 -1.97
CA HIS A 51 20.69 -2.39 -3.08
C HIS A 51 20.57 -3.82 -3.66
N LEU A 52 19.35 -4.32 -3.77
CA LEU A 52 19.03 -5.62 -4.36
C LEU A 52 18.22 -5.42 -5.64
N VAL A 53 18.49 -6.23 -6.66
CA VAL A 53 17.71 -6.25 -7.92
C VAL A 53 16.92 -7.55 -7.93
N ALA A 54 15.60 -7.43 -7.86
CA ALA A 54 14.70 -8.57 -7.66
C ALA A 54 14.32 -9.33 -8.94
N GLY A 55 14.69 -8.83 -10.13
CA GLY A 55 14.20 -9.37 -11.40
C GLY A 55 12.69 -9.20 -11.60
N LEU A 56 12.07 -8.31 -10.82
CA LEU A 56 10.64 -8.02 -10.81
C LEU A 56 10.44 -6.51 -10.93
N THR A 57 9.58 -6.06 -11.83
CA THR A 57 9.10 -4.68 -11.90
C THR A 57 7.92 -4.54 -10.94
N LEU A 58 8.11 -3.77 -9.87
CA LEU A 58 7.10 -3.59 -8.83
C LEU A 58 7.31 -2.26 -8.09
N GLU A 59 6.21 -1.63 -7.69
CA GLU A 59 6.16 -0.43 -6.86
C GLU A 59 5.95 -0.75 -5.38
N GLY A 60 6.37 0.15 -4.49
CA GLY A 60 6.18 0.00 -3.04
C GLY A 60 4.71 -0.17 -2.63
N GLY A 61 3.80 0.62 -3.21
CA GLY A 61 2.36 0.54 -2.93
C GLY A 61 1.67 -0.74 -3.45
N ALA A 62 2.34 -1.52 -4.29
CA ALA A 62 1.82 -2.79 -4.80
C ALA A 62 1.93 -3.93 -3.77
N LEU A 63 2.68 -3.75 -2.68
CA LEU A 63 2.87 -4.75 -1.64
C LEU A 63 2.68 -4.17 -0.24
N HIS A 64 2.31 -5.03 0.72
CA HIS A 64 2.38 -4.72 2.14
C HIS A 64 2.93 -5.94 2.89
N VAL A 65 3.81 -5.71 3.87
CA VAL A 65 4.46 -6.80 4.65
C VAL A 65 4.06 -6.76 6.12
N ASP A 66 4.06 -7.94 6.75
CA ASP A 66 3.72 -8.07 8.17
C ASP A 66 4.91 -8.09 9.14
N GLY A 67 6.14 -8.05 8.60
CA GLY A 67 7.39 -8.18 9.38
C GLY A 67 7.67 -9.61 9.89
N GLU A 68 6.77 -10.57 9.70
CA GLU A 68 6.88 -11.94 10.20
C GLU A 68 6.87 -13.01 9.08
N GLY A 69 7.05 -12.55 7.84
CA GLY A 69 7.23 -13.39 6.66
C GLY A 69 6.00 -13.49 5.76
N THR A 70 5.01 -12.63 5.93
CA THR A 70 3.82 -12.56 5.07
C THR A 70 3.85 -11.30 4.21
N VAL A 71 3.56 -11.48 2.91
CA VAL A 71 3.34 -10.41 1.94
C VAL A 71 1.86 -10.42 1.55
N LEU A 72 1.26 -9.24 1.45
CA LEU A 72 -0.03 -8.99 0.85
C LEU A 72 0.19 -8.21 -0.45
N THR A 73 -0.46 -8.63 -1.54
CA THR A 73 -0.29 -8.03 -2.89
C THR A 73 -1.54 -8.30 -3.73
N THR A 74 -1.64 -7.70 -4.91
CA THR A 74 -2.68 -8.03 -5.91
C THR A 74 -2.13 -8.80 -7.10
N GLU A 75 -2.99 -9.62 -7.70
CA GLU A 75 -2.66 -10.44 -8.87
C GLU A 75 -2.43 -9.57 -10.11
N GLU A 76 -3.30 -8.59 -10.32
CA GLU A 76 -3.36 -7.71 -11.48
C GLU A 76 -2.13 -6.83 -11.62
N VAL A 77 -1.43 -6.55 -10.52
CA VAL A 77 -0.21 -5.74 -10.53
C VAL A 77 1.02 -6.62 -10.73
N VAL A 78 1.17 -7.69 -9.96
CA VAL A 78 2.40 -8.50 -10.05
C VAL A 78 2.44 -9.29 -11.36
N LEU A 79 1.31 -9.81 -11.82
CA LEU A 79 1.21 -10.67 -13.01
C LEU A 79 0.84 -9.92 -14.28
N ASP A 80 0.82 -8.58 -14.25
CA ASP A 80 0.59 -7.76 -15.44
C ASP A 80 1.68 -8.01 -16.50
N PRO A 81 1.33 -8.47 -17.72
CA PRO A 81 2.30 -8.62 -18.80
C PRO A 81 3.01 -7.32 -19.18
N CYS A 82 2.41 -6.15 -18.93
CA CYS A 82 3.06 -4.85 -19.14
C CYS A 82 4.11 -4.52 -18.07
N ARG A 83 4.06 -5.17 -16.90
CA ARG A 83 5.04 -5.00 -15.81
C ARG A 83 6.08 -6.12 -15.84
N ASN A 84 5.60 -7.35 -15.89
CA ASN A 84 6.39 -8.57 -15.78
C ASN A 84 5.97 -9.58 -16.89
N PRO A 85 6.44 -9.37 -18.14
CA PRO A 85 6.06 -10.23 -19.27
C PRO A 85 6.41 -11.71 -19.02
N GLY A 86 5.42 -12.59 -19.13
CA GLY A 86 5.61 -14.04 -19.00
C GLY A 86 5.85 -14.53 -17.56
N LEU A 87 5.70 -13.67 -16.55
CA LEU A 87 5.88 -14.06 -15.16
C LEU A 87 4.72 -14.92 -14.66
N GLU A 88 5.03 -16.13 -14.20
CA GLU A 88 4.05 -17.01 -13.56
C GLU A 88 3.97 -16.77 -12.05
N ARG A 89 2.81 -17.07 -11.45
CA ARG A 89 2.59 -16.89 -10.00
C ARG A 89 3.66 -17.56 -9.14
N ALA A 90 4.03 -18.81 -9.44
CA ALA A 90 5.00 -19.54 -8.64
C ALA A 90 6.39 -18.87 -8.66
N GLU A 91 6.77 -18.29 -9.79
CA GLU A 91 8.00 -17.53 -9.92
C GLU A 91 7.90 -16.19 -9.19
N ALA A 92 6.79 -15.47 -9.33
CA ALA A 92 6.53 -14.23 -8.58
C ALA A 92 6.64 -14.45 -7.06
N GLU A 93 6.03 -15.51 -6.54
CA GLU A 93 6.11 -15.87 -5.12
C GLU A 93 7.55 -16.14 -4.67
N ARG A 94 8.33 -16.88 -5.48
CA ARG A 94 9.75 -17.13 -5.20
C ARG A 94 10.54 -15.82 -5.11
N LEU A 95 10.40 -14.94 -6.10
CA LEU A 95 11.11 -13.65 -6.14
C LEU A 95 10.74 -12.76 -4.94
N LEU A 96 9.44 -12.68 -4.60
CA LEU A 96 8.96 -11.94 -3.43
C LEU A 96 9.52 -12.53 -2.12
N CYS A 97 9.54 -13.85 -1.98
CA CYS A 97 10.09 -14.52 -0.80
C CYS A 97 11.60 -14.27 -0.65
N ASP A 98 12.36 -14.44 -1.73
CA ASP A 98 13.82 -14.27 -1.73
C ASP A 98 14.23 -12.82 -1.43
N CYS A 99 13.50 -11.84 -1.99
CA CYS A 99 13.85 -10.43 -1.83
C CYS A 99 13.35 -9.82 -0.52
N LEU A 100 12.18 -10.25 -0.03
CA LEU A 100 11.52 -9.65 1.14
C LEU A 100 11.75 -10.46 2.43
N GLY A 101 12.32 -11.67 2.33
CA GLY A 101 12.42 -12.61 3.46
C GLY A 101 11.05 -13.18 3.84
N ALA A 102 10.12 -13.23 2.89
CA ALA A 102 8.79 -13.78 3.10
C ALA A 102 8.79 -15.31 2.94
N ARG A 103 7.73 -15.94 3.46
CA ARG A 103 7.43 -17.36 3.30
C ARG A 103 5.99 -17.60 2.83
N LYS A 104 5.18 -16.53 2.79
CA LYS A 104 3.79 -16.60 2.37
C LYS A 104 3.39 -15.33 1.65
N VAL A 105 2.69 -15.51 0.54
CA VAL A 105 2.05 -14.43 -0.21
C VAL A 105 0.53 -14.62 -0.10
N ILE A 106 -0.18 -13.54 0.19
CA ILE A 106 -1.64 -13.48 0.17
C ILE A 106 -2.04 -12.60 -1.02
N TRP A 107 -2.81 -13.17 -1.93
CA TRP A 107 -3.19 -12.57 -3.20
C TRP A 107 -4.61 -12.01 -3.15
N LEU A 108 -4.71 -10.68 -3.22
CA LEU A 108 -5.96 -9.96 -3.46
C LEU A 108 -6.18 -9.77 -4.97
N THR A 109 -7.35 -9.30 -5.35
CA THR A 109 -7.74 -9.09 -6.75
C THR A 109 -8.42 -7.74 -6.94
N GLY A 110 -8.50 -7.33 -8.21
CA GLY A 110 -9.19 -6.17 -8.68
C GLY A 110 -8.54 -4.86 -8.27
N ARG A 111 -9.26 -3.78 -8.55
CA ARG A 111 -8.84 -2.41 -8.34
C ARG A 111 -10.02 -1.54 -7.98
N LEU A 112 -9.76 -0.36 -7.43
CA LEU A 112 -10.78 0.66 -7.27
C LEU A 112 -11.17 1.25 -8.63
N ASP A 113 -12.37 1.80 -8.71
CA ASP A 113 -12.78 2.51 -9.92
C ASP A 113 -11.92 3.76 -10.11
N ALA A 114 -11.52 4.01 -11.37
CA ALA A 114 -10.56 5.04 -11.77
C ALA A 114 -9.11 4.85 -11.26
N ASP A 115 -8.80 3.71 -10.63
CA ASP A 115 -7.43 3.42 -10.19
C ASP A 115 -6.52 3.23 -11.41
N ASN A 116 -5.46 4.03 -11.48
CA ASN A 116 -4.50 4.02 -12.57
C ASN A 116 -3.27 3.12 -12.31
N THR A 117 -3.18 2.53 -11.11
CA THR A 117 -2.05 1.69 -10.70
C THR A 117 -2.19 0.23 -11.13
N GLY A 118 -3.40 -0.16 -11.51
CA GLY A 118 -3.77 -1.55 -11.83
C GLY A 118 -4.34 -2.33 -10.65
N GLY A 119 -4.50 -1.71 -9.48
CA GLY A 119 -5.00 -2.36 -8.27
C GLY A 119 -3.94 -2.44 -7.18
N HIS A 120 -3.25 -1.36 -6.87
CA HIS A 120 -2.30 -1.37 -5.76
C HIS A 120 -2.96 -1.76 -4.43
N VAL A 121 -2.27 -2.59 -3.66
CA VAL A 121 -2.80 -3.14 -2.41
C VAL A 121 -2.95 -2.07 -1.33
N ASP A 122 -2.12 -1.01 -1.37
CA ASP A 122 -2.17 0.13 -0.45
C ASP A 122 -3.50 0.93 -0.49
N ASN A 123 -4.33 0.71 -1.51
CA ASN A 123 -5.69 1.23 -1.60
C ASN A 123 -6.76 0.27 -1.11
N LEU A 124 -6.44 -1.02 -1.01
CA LEU A 124 -7.40 -2.11 -0.75
C LEU A 124 -7.27 -2.65 0.67
N ALA A 125 -6.06 -2.90 1.16
CA ALA A 125 -5.82 -3.45 2.48
C ALA A 125 -4.37 -3.24 2.93
N CYS A 126 -4.17 -3.12 4.23
CA CYS A 126 -2.84 -3.02 4.81
C CYS A 126 -2.75 -3.85 6.08
N PHE A 127 -1.55 -4.29 6.43
CA PHE A 127 -1.34 -4.91 7.74
C PHE A 127 -1.18 -3.83 8.80
N ALA A 128 -1.91 -3.94 9.90
CA ALA A 128 -1.93 -2.98 10.99
C ALA A 128 -1.47 -3.58 12.33
N GLY A 129 -0.56 -4.54 12.25
CA GLY A 129 -0.11 -5.34 13.37
C GLY A 129 -0.11 -6.83 13.03
N ARG A 130 0.21 -7.65 14.03
CA ARG A 130 0.28 -9.11 13.88
C ARG A 130 -1.10 -9.65 13.49
N ALA A 131 -1.20 -10.25 12.31
CA ALA A 131 -2.42 -10.85 11.77
C ALA A 131 -3.66 -9.93 11.80
N THR A 132 -3.50 -8.61 11.81
CA THR A 132 -4.62 -7.64 11.75
C THR A 132 -4.57 -6.90 10.43
N VAL A 133 -5.67 -6.91 9.68
CA VAL A 133 -5.75 -6.33 8.34
C VAL A 133 -7.00 -5.46 8.23
N PRO A 134 -6.90 -4.14 8.42
CA PRO A 134 -7.90 -3.22 7.89
C PRO A 134 -7.96 -3.34 6.35
N ALA A 135 -9.18 -3.47 5.83
CA ALA A 135 -9.43 -3.66 4.41
C ALA A 135 -10.63 -2.83 3.98
N LEU A 136 -10.53 -2.18 2.83
CA LEU A 136 -11.58 -1.37 2.24
C LEU A 136 -12.81 -2.25 1.95
N ALA A 137 -13.99 -1.70 2.22
CA ALA A 137 -15.25 -2.40 2.09
C ALA A 137 -16.32 -1.50 1.47
N GLU A 138 -17.25 -2.10 0.75
CA GLU A 138 -18.49 -1.48 0.31
C GLU A 138 -19.64 -2.38 0.71
N GLU A 139 -20.74 -1.79 1.17
CA GLU A 139 -21.92 -2.48 1.66
C GLU A 139 -23.13 -2.32 0.73
N ASP A 140 -23.13 -1.34 -0.18
CA ASP A 140 -24.14 -1.19 -1.22
C ASP A 140 -23.88 -2.16 -2.38
N PRO A 141 -24.72 -3.20 -2.58
CA PRO A 141 -24.55 -4.14 -3.68
C PRO A 141 -24.70 -3.53 -5.07
N ALA A 142 -25.23 -2.31 -5.18
CA ALA A 142 -25.36 -1.58 -6.45
C ALA A 142 -24.08 -0.82 -6.84
N ASP A 143 -23.13 -0.62 -5.92
CA ASP A 143 -21.85 0.02 -6.24
C ASP A 143 -20.96 -0.93 -7.04
N SER A 144 -20.32 -0.45 -8.11
CA SER A 144 -19.48 -1.29 -8.97
C SER A 144 -18.23 -1.87 -8.28
N GLN A 145 -17.81 -1.33 -7.14
CA GLN A 145 -16.70 -1.87 -6.36
C GLN A 145 -17.15 -2.95 -5.35
N TYR A 146 -18.45 -3.10 -5.09
CA TYR A 146 -18.96 -4.04 -4.09
C TYR A 146 -18.43 -5.45 -4.30
N GLY A 147 -18.59 -6.02 -5.51
CA GLY A 147 -18.17 -7.39 -5.79
C GLY A 147 -16.69 -7.63 -5.53
N CYS A 148 -15.83 -6.75 -6.07
CA CYS A 148 -14.38 -6.81 -5.90
C CYS A 148 -13.95 -6.70 -4.42
N LEU A 149 -14.51 -5.74 -3.68
CA LEU A 149 -14.16 -5.53 -2.28
C LEU A 149 -14.65 -6.68 -1.40
N GLN A 150 -15.85 -7.23 -1.66
CA GLN A 150 -16.33 -8.41 -0.93
C GLN A 150 -15.46 -9.65 -1.17
N GLU A 151 -15.04 -9.89 -2.42
CA GLU A 151 -14.13 -11.00 -2.72
C GLU A 151 -12.80 -10.86 -1.95
N ASN A 152 -12.22 -9.66 -1.89
CA ASN A 152 -11.01 -9.42 -1.12
C ASN A 152 -11.21 -9.66 0.39
N LEU A 153 -12.35 -9.24 0.95
CA LEU A 153 -12.68 -9.53 2.35
C LEU A 153 -12.79 -11.04 2.61
N GLU A 154 -13.38 -11.80 1.70
CA GLU A 154 -13.47 -13.27 1.78
C GLU A 154 -12.09 -13.93 1.70
N ARG A 155 -11.26 -13.55 0.73
CA ARG A 155 -9.87 -14.02 0.59
C ARG A 155 -9.08 -13.77 1.88
N LEU A 156 -9.17 -12.57 2.45
CA LEU A 156 -8.50 -12.22 3.71
C LEU A 156 -9.01 -13.05 4.90
N ARG A 157 -10.33 -13.23 5.04
CA ARG A 157 -10.94 -14.03 6.13
C ARG A 157 -10.58 -15.51 6.04
N ALA A 158 -10.43 -16.04 4.83
CA ALA A 158 -10.00 -17.41 4.59
C ALA A 158 -8.50 -17.62 4.82
N ALA A 159 -7.70 -16.56 4.65
CA ALA A 159 -6.26 -16.63 4.72
C ALA A 159 -5.71 -16.87 6.14
N ARG A 160 -4.45 -17.31 6.14
CA ARG A 160 -3.59 -17.37 7.33
C ARG A 160 -2.29 -16.69 7.01
N ASP A 161 -1.62 -16.11 7.97
CA ASP A 161 -0.27 -15.56 7.78
C ASP A 161 0.82 -16.66 7.75
N ALA A 162 2.08 -16.26 7.56
CA ALA A 162 3.23 -17.16 7.52
C ALA A 162 3.51 -17.88 8.87
N ARG A 163 2.86 -17.45 9.96
CA ARG A 163 2.92 -18.08 11.28
C ARG A 163 1.70 -18.97 11.54
N GLY A 164 0.81 -19.13 10.58
CA GLY A 164 -0.38 -19.97 10.65
C GLY A 164 -1.58 -19.32 11.37
N ARG A 165 -1.50 -18.05 11.76
CA ARG A 165 -2.61 -17.35 12.44
C ARG A 165 -3.67 -16.96 11.42
N ARG A 166 -4.95 -17.04 11.80
CA ARG A 166 -6.04 -16.45 11.00
C ARG A 166 -5.96 -14.92 11.09
N LEU A 167 -6.28 -14.25 9.99
CA LEU A 167 -6.30 -12.79 9.96
C LEU A 167 -7.56 -12.24 10.66
N ARG A 168 -7.37 -11.26 11.55
CA ARG A 168 -8.42 -10.35 12.02
C ARG A 168 -8.64 -9.28 10.95
N VAL A 169 -9.61 -9.51 10.09
CA VAL A 169 -10.00 -8.56 9.04
C VAL A 169 -10.91 -7.50 9.64
N VAL A 170 -10.55 -6.23 9.47
CA VAL A 170 -11.31 -5.07 9.97
C VAL A 170 -11.85 -4.27 8.78
N PRO A 171 -13.12 -4.44 8.39
CA PRO A 171 -13.68 -3.70 7.27
C PRO A 171 -13.65 -2.18 7.53
N VAL A 172 -13.22 -1.41 6.53
CA VAL A 172 -13.24 0.05 6.52
C VAL A 172 -14.09 0.48 5.33
N ARG A 173 -15.27 1.05 5.58
CA ARG A 173 -16.15 1.50 4.50
C ARG A 173 -15.44 2.52 3.61
N GLN A 174 -15.58 2.37 2.29
CA GLN A 174 -14.95 3.26 1.33
C GLN A 174 -15.53 4.68 1.40
N PRO A 175 -14.76 5.71 1.00
CA PRO A 175 -15.29 7.05 0.82
C PRO A 175 -16.31 7.09 -0.32
N LEU A 176 -17.21 8.09 -0.30
CA LEU A 176 -18.08 8.36 -1.45
C LEU A 176 -17.26 8.56 -2.73
N ARG A 177 -17.77 8.02 -3.83
CA ARG A 177 -17.26 8.26 -5.18
C ARG A 177 -17.26 9.75 -5.50
N ARG A 178 -16.19 10.22 -6.10
CA ARG A 178 -16.02 11.63 -6.46
C ARG A 178 -15.54 11.77 -7.89
N VAL A 179 -15.98 12.87 -8.51
CA VAL A 179 -15.52 13.32 -9.82
C VAL A 179 -14.93 14.70 -9.66
N HIS A 180 -13.76 14.93 -10.24
CA HIS A 180 -13.10 16.23 -10.29
C HIS A 180 -12.66 16.52 -11.73
N ALA A 181 -13.04 17.69 -12.25
CA ALA A 181 -12.74 18.10 -13.63
C ALA A 181 -13.10 17.03 -14.68
N GLY A 182 -14.25 16.36 -14.51
CA GLY A 182 -14.72 15.31 -15.42
C GLY A 182 -14.04 13.94 -15.27
N ARG A 183 -13.10 13.79 -14.32
CA ARG A 183 -12.42 12.53 -14.02
C ARG A 183 -12.89 11.94 -12.69
N ALA A 184 -13.24 10.66 -12.68
CA ALA A 184 -13.47 9.93 -11.45
C ALA A 184 -12.17 9.81 -10.64
N LEU A 185 -12.30 9.78 -9.31
CA LEU A 185 -11.20 9.66 -8.35
C LEU A 185 -11.29 8.31 -7.62
N SER A 186 -10.15 7.84 -7.10
CA SER A 186 -10.05 6.60 -6.32
C SER A 186 -9.63 6.86 -4.87
N PRO A 187 -10.46 7.57 -4.07
CA PRO A 187 -10.11 7.87 -2.69
C PRO A 187 -10.15 6.58 -1.84
N SER A 188 -9.16 6.42 -0.95
CA SER A 188 -9.13 5.29 -0.02
C SER A 188 -8.67 5.74 1.37
N TYR A 189 -9.43 5.36 2.39
CA TYR A 189 -9.03 5.53 3.80
C TYR A 189 -7.87 4.61 4.19
N ILE A 190 -7.61 3.53 3.43
CA ILE A 190 -6.50 2.61 3.65
C ILE A 190 -5.16 3.23 3.23
N ASN A 191 -5.18 4.21 2.33
CA ASN A 191 -3.99 4.88 1.81
C ASN A 191 -3.40 5.92 2.80
N PHE A 192 -3.24 5.50 4.06
CA PHE A 192 -2.62 6.28 5.13
C PHE A 192 -1.13 5.95 5.28
N CYS A 193 -0.38 6.85 5.90
CA CYS A 193 1.00 6.57 6.30
C CYS A 193 1.06 6.32 7.81
N THR A 194 1.62 5.18 8.22
CA THR A 194 1.97 4.96 9.64
C THR A 194 3.20 5.81 10.00
N ALA A 195 3.31 6.30 11.22
CA ALA A 195 4.51 6.91 11.81
C ALA A 195 4.74 6.32 13.21
N ASN A 196 5.90 6.60 13.83
CA ASN A 196 6.25 5.99 15.13
C ASN A 196 5.14 6.14 16.18
N GLY A 197 4.64 7.38 16.39
CA GLY A 197 3.59 7.69 17.36
C GLY A 197 2.23 8.04 16.74
N GLY A 198 2.05 7.91 15.42
CA GLY A 198 0.84 8.40 14.78
C GLY A 198 0.49 7.72 13.46
N ILE A 199 -0.71 7.99 12.97
CA ILE A 199 -1.20 7.62 11.64
C ILE A 199 -1.56 8.91 10.92
N VAL A 200 -1.02 9.16 9.73
CA VAL A 200 -1.43 10.28 8.88
C VAL A 200 -2.47 9.75 7.89
N MET A 201 -3.74 9.99 8.20
CA MET A 201 -4.88 9.40 7.52
C MET A 201 -5.57 10.43 6.61
N PRO A 202 -5.83 10.12 5.33
CA PRO A 202 -6.61 10.99 4.47
C PRO A 202 -8.08 10.99 4.91
N VAL A 203 -8.70 12.17 4.89
CA VAL A 203 -10.16 12.37 5.00
C VAL A 203 -10.66 13.18 3.81
N PHE A 204 -11.93 13.02 3.45
CA PHE A 204 -12.45 13.50 2.16
C PHE A 204 -13.61 14.50 2.28
N GLY A 205 -14.00 14.89 3.50
CA GLY A 205 -15.22 15.65 3.74
C GLY A 205 -16.45 14.80 3.43
N ASP A 206 -16.44 13.59 3.98
CA ASP A 206 -17.37 12.50 3.73
C ASP A 206 -17.97 11.98 5.05
N ALA A 207 -19.17 11.41 4.99
CA ALA A 207 -19.83 10.84 6.17
C ALA A 207 -19.05 9.67 6.79
N MET A 208 -18.23 8.96 5.99
CA MET A 208 -17.40 7.86 6.49
C MET A 208 -16.05 8.32 7.07
N ASP A 209 -15.72 9.62 7.05
CA ASP A 209 -14.47 10.13 7.62
C ASP A 209 -14.36 9.78 9.12
N GLU A 210 -15.37 10.11 9.92
CA GLU A 210 -15.37 9.84 11.36
C GLU A 210 -15.35 8.35 11.69
N PRO A 211 -16.20 7.49 11.09
CA PRO A 211 -16.11 6.04 11.24
C PRO A 211 -14.74 5.46 10.88
N ALA A 212 -14.13 5.94 9.79
CA ALA A 212 -12.83 5.46 9.35
C ALA A 212 -11.72 5.88 10.34
N VAL A 213 -11.74 7.11 10.85
CA VAL A 213 -10.82 7.59 11.90
C VAL A 213 -10.97 6.78 13.18
N ALA A 214 -12.21 6.52 13.62
CA ALA A 214 -12.47 5.72 14.81
C ALA A 214 -11.95 4.28 14.64
N THR A 215 -12.14 3.69 13.47
CA THR A 215 -11.65 2.34 13.14
C THR A 215 -10.12 2.31 13.17
N SER A 216 -9.45 3.29 12.55
CA SER A 216 -7.99 3.42 12.59
C SER A 216 -7.47 3.58 14.02
N GLY A 217 -8.14 4.38 14.86
CA GLY A 217 -7.79 4.52 16.28
C GLY A 217 -7.91 3.22 17.07
N ALA A 218 -8.95 2.43 16.81
CA ALA A 218 -9.15 1.12 17.44
C ALA A 218 -8.12 0.08 16.97
N VAL A 219 -7.71 0.15 15.71
CA VAL A 219 -6.70 -0.75 15.13
C VAL A 219 -5.29 -0.38 15.58
N PHE A 220 -5.00 0.91 15.78
CA PHE A 220 -3.73 1.42 16.25
C PHE A 220 -3.84 2.12 17.62
N PRO A 221 -4.13 1.39 18.71
CA PRO A 221 -4.50 1.99 20.00
C PRO A 221 -3.40 2.84 20.66
N PHE A 222 -2.14 2.65 20.24
CA PHE A 222 -0.99 3.40 20.77
C PHE A 222 -0.49 4.49 19.81
N ARG A 223 -1.26 4.82 18.77
CA ARG A 223 -0.93 5.86 17.79
C ARG A 223 -2.03 6.90 17.73
N GLN A 224 -1.62 8.16 17.66
CA GLN A 224 -2.54 9.26 17.39
C GLN A 224 -2.93 9.26 15.91
N VAL A 225 -4.22 9.21 15.61
CA VAL A 225 -4.69 9.44 14.24
C VAL A 225 -4.72 10.94 13.97
N LEU A 226 -3.94 11.38 12.99
CA LEU A 226 -3.90 12.74 12.47
C LEU A 226 -4.49 12.75 11.08
N THR A 227 -5.53 13.54 10.87
CA THR A 227 -6.22 13.62 9.59
C THR A 227 -5.63 14.70 8.70
N VAL A 228 -5.60 14.45 7.40
CA VAL A 228 -5.22 15.41 6.37
C VAL A 228 -6.24 15.40 5.25
N ASP A 229 -6.41 16.53 4.55
CA ASP A 229 -7.27 16.58 3.37
C ASP A 229 -6.71 15.66 2.28
N GLY A 230 -7.40 14.54 2.03
CA GLY A 230 -7.05 13.54 1.04
C GLY A 230 -7.51 13.89 -0.37
N ARG A 231 -8.27 14.97 -0.57
CA ARG A 231 -8.78 15.34 -1.90
C ARG A 231 -7.68 15.83 -2.85
N PRO A 232 -6.71 16.68 -2.45
CA PRO A 232 -5.60 17.05 -3.32
C PRO A 232 -4.79 15.87 -3.89
N PRO A 233 -4.30 14.89 -3.09
CA PRO A 233 -3.59 13.74 -3.65
C PRO A 233 -4.51 12.88 -4.53
N ALA A 234 -5.77 12.68 -4.14
CA ALA A 234 -6.71 11.89 -4.93
C ALA A 234 -6.93 12.47 -6.34
N ARG A 235 -6.89 13.81 -6.49
CA ARG A 235 -6.97 14.48 -7.81
C ARG A 235 -5.74 14.24 -8.69
N SER A 236 -4.64 13.79 -8.10
CA SER A 236 -3.40 13.40 -8.77
C SER A 236 -3.23 11.87 -8.83
N ASP A 237 -4.33 11.14 -8.68
CA ASP A 237 -4.39 9.67 -8.71
C ASP A 237 -3.48 8.99 -7.66
N GLY A 238 -3.34 9.59 -6.47
CA GLY A 238 -2.58 9.01 -5.35
C GLY A 238 -3.21 9.29 -3.99
N GLY A 239 -2.53 8.87 -2.92
CA GLY A 239 -2.92 9.17 -1.55
C GLY A 239 -1.71 9.45 -0.65
N VAL A 240 -1.91 9.44 0.66
CA VAL A 240 -0.86 9.77 1.63
C VAL A 240 0.23 8.70 1.63
N HIS A 241 -0.13 7.42 1.49
CA HIS A 241 0.82 6.31 1.41
C HIS A 241 1.72 6.46 0.18
N CYS A 242 1.12 6.71 -0.99
CA CYS A 242 1.83 6.74 -2.28
C CYS A 242 2.94 7.80 -2.38
N VAL A 243 2.89 8.85 -1.57
CA VAL A 243 3.88 9.94 -1.53
C VAL A 243 4.91 9.78 -0.41
N THR A 244 4.89 8.64 0.30
CA THR A 244 5.77 8.37 1.45
C THR A 244 6.54 7.06 1.30
N GLN A 245 7.73 7.01 1.89
CA GLN A 245 8.53 5.80 2.03
C GLN A 245 9.23 5.79 3.39
N GLN A 246 8.91 4.83 4.24
CA GLN A 246 9.52 4.65 5.56
C GLN A 246 10.96 4.15 5.47
N GLN A 247 11.83 4.67 6.35
CA GLN A 247 13.16 4.12 6.61
C GLN A 247 13.17 3.47 8.00
N PRO A 248 13.08 2.13 8.09
CA PRO A 248 13.01 1.44 9.37
C PRO A 248 14.27 1.65 10.19
N ARG A 249 14.13 1.67 11.52
CA ARG A 249 15.25 1.77 12.45
C ARG A 249 15.94 0.42 12.51
N LEU A 250 17.25 0.41 12.28
CA LEU A 250 18.03 -0.83 12.41
C LEU A 250 18.05 -1.24 13.90
N CYS A 251 17.50 -2.41 14.25
CA CYS A 251 17.79 -2.98 15.57
C CYS A 251 19.24 -3.50 15.52
N VAL A 252 20.15 -2.82 16.22
CA VAL A 252 21.52 -3.30 16.43
C VAL A 252 21.40 -4.52 17.33
N ALA A 253 21.93 -5.67 16.89
CA ALA A 253 21.96 -6.89 17.69
C ALA A 253 22.55 -6.58 19.08
N GLY A 254 21.73 -6.74 20.13
CA GLY A 254 22.08 -6.41 21.52
C GLY A 254 21.38 -5.20 22.14
N SER A 255 20.58 -4.44 21.37
CA SER A 255 19.84 -3.25 21.89
C SER A 255 18.32 -3.43 21.97
N CYS A 256 17.77 -4.53 21.46
CA CYS A 256 16.38 -4.90 21.72
C CYS A 256 16.29 -5.55 23.12
N LEU A 257 16.36 -4.74 24.17
CA LEU A 257 15.95 -5.08 25.54
C LEU A 257 14.96 -4.03 26.05
N THR A 258 13.84 -4.55 26.55
CA THR A 258 12.66 -3.95 27.21
C THR A 258 11.74 -3.10 26.35
#